data_AF-A0A520TJ71-F1
#
_entry.id   AF-A0A520TJ71-F1
#
_cell.length_a   1.000
_cell.length_b   1.000
_cell.length_c   1.000
_cell.angle_alpha   90.00
_cell.angle_beta   90.00
_cell.angle_gamma   90.00
#
_symmetry.space_group_name_H-M   'P 1'
#
loop_
_entity.id
_entity.type
_entity.pdbx_description
1 polymer ?
#
loop_
_entity_poly.entity_id
_entity_poly.type
_entity_poly.pdbx_seq_one_letter_code
_entity_poly.pdbx_strand_id
1 'polypeptide(L)'
;MPFTRESVLKMLTWGANPETSPYSHKQIAEWCDRFWCQYLEVDAEPEIEFLLPVLTDVETQWDLYLANTYSLEELRTNDFKNEQMPKEWFNDWLRQLA
;
A
#
# COMPACT_ATOMS: atom_id res chain seq x y z
N MET A 1 -8.28 -0.84 9.98
CA MET A 1 -8.20 0.62 9.85
C MET A 1 -9.37 1.10 8.99
N PRO A 2 -10.08 2.18 9.37
CA PRO A 2 -11.16 2.74 8.56
C PRO A 2 -10.61 3.40 7.28
N PHE A 3 -11.41 3.48 6.23
CA PHE A 3 -11.00 4.07 4.96
C PHE A 3 -11.19 5.59 4.98
N THR A 4 -10.15 6.29 5.41
CA THR A 4 -10.11 7.76 5.53
C THR A 4 -8.73 8.29 5.13
N ARG A 5 -8.64 9.57 4.75
CA ARG A 5 -7.35 10.24 4.46
C ARG A 5 -6.35 10.09 5.60
N GLU A 6 -6.76 10.33 6.84
CA GLU A 6 -5.90 10.16 8.03
C GLU A 6 -5.35 8.74 8.14
N SER A 7 -6.17 7.74 7.80
CA SER A 7 -5.74 6.35 7.82
C SER A 7 -4.75 6.06 6.69
N VAL A 8 -4.90 6.65 5.50
CA VAL A 8 -3.88 6.54 4.43
C VAL A 8 -2.55 7.08 4.90
N LEU A 9 -2.52 8.31 5.43
CA LEU A 9 -1.29 8.94 5.94
C LEU A 9 -0.64 8.08 7.03
N LYS A 10 -1.45 7.51 7.93
CA LYS A 10 -0.96 6.63 9.00
C LYS A 10 -0.38 5.32 8.46
N MET A 11 -1.06 4.68 7.50
CA MET A 11 -0.61 3.44 6.86
C MET A 11 0.70 3.64 6.09
N LEU A 12 0.83 4.74 5.36
CA LEU A 12 2.07 5.07 4.65
C LEU A 12 3.20 5.43 5.62
N THR A 13 2.91 6.17 6.69
CA THR A 13 3.89 6.47 7.75
C THR A 13 4.41 5.19 8.40
N TRP A 14 3.54 4.21 8.63
CA TRP A 14 3.93 2.90 9.12
C TRP A 14 4.78 2.11 8.13
N GLY A 15 4.47 2.15 6.84
CA GLY A 15 5.32 1.54 5.80
C GLY A 15 6.70 2.22 5.67
N ALA A 16 6.79 3.52 5.92
CA ALA A 16 8.07 4.22 6.00
C ALA A 16 8.89 3.86 7.27
N ASN A 17 8.23 3.32 8.32
CA ASN A 17 8.83 3.01 9.62
C ASN A 17 8.44 1.59 10.12
N PRO A 18 8.78 0.53 9.36
CA PRO A 18 8.27 -0.82 9.62
C PRO A 18 8.66 -1.38 10.99
N GLU A 19 9.77 -0.93 11.58
CA GLU A 19 10.20 -1.33 12.92
C GLU A 19 9.20 -0.97 14.03
N THR A 20 8.36 0.04 13.77
CA THR A 20 7.35 0.54 14.72
C THR A 20 5.92 0.29 14.23
N SER A 21 5.79 -0.32 13.05
CA SER A 21 4.50 -0.56 12.41
C SER A 21 3.77 -1.74 13.06
N PRO A 22 2.46 -1.63 13.32
CA PRO A 22 1.64 -2.78 13.68
C PRO A 22 1.26 -3.65 12.46
N TYR A 23 1.58 -3.22 11.24
CA TYR A 23 1.22 -3.89 9.98
C TYR A 23 2.45 -4.16 9.11
N SER A 24 2.49 -5.31 8.47
CA SER A 24 3.49 -5.58 7.43
C SER A 24 3.22 -4.77 6.17
N HIS A 25 4.23 -4.65 5.29
CA HIS A 25 4.04 -3.97 4.00
C HIS A 25 2.97 -4.67 3.15
N LYS A 26 2.90 -6.01 3.22
CA LYS A 26 1.80 -6.79 2.64
C LYS A 26 0.43 -6.32 3.14
N GLN A 27 0.24 -6.24 4.46
CA GLN A 27 -1.05 -5.83 5.04
C GLN A 27 -1.40 -4.37 4.70
N ILE A 28 -0.39 -3.52 4.53
CA ILE A 28 -0.57 -2.14 4.07
C ILE A 28 -1.05 -2.12 2.61
N ALA A 29 -0.38 -2.86 1.72
CA ALA A 29 -0.78 -2.98 0.32
C ALA A 29 -2.20 -3.56 0.16
N GLU A 30 -2.52 -4.66 0.84
CA GLU A 30 -3.87 -5.26 0.87
C GLU A 30 -4.93 -4.31 1.45
N TRP A 31 -4.55 -3.41 2.35
CA TRP A 31 -5.46 -2.40 2.86
C TRP A 31 -5.69 -1.26 1.85
N CYS A 32 -4.63 -0.82 1.16
CA CYS A 32 -4.72 0.15 0.07
C CYS A 32 -5.60 -0.38 -1.08
N ASP A 33 -5.40 -1.64 -1.48
CA ASP A 33 -6.23 -2.33 -2.47
C ASP A 33 -7.72 -2.29 -2.11
N ARG A 34 -8.05 -2.76 -0.91
CA ARG A 34 -9.45 -2.81 -0.45
C ARG A 34 -10.09 -1.43 -0.36
N PHE A 35 -9.32 -0.38 -0.06
CA PHE A 35 -9.81 1.00 -0.07
C PHE A 35 -10.10 1.42 -1.52
N TRP A 36 -9.10 1.30 -2.39
CA TRP A 36 -9.22 1.68 -3.79
C TRP A 36 -10.38 0.94 -4.49
N CYS A 37 -10.54 -0.36 -4.22
CA CYS A 37 -11.63 -1.19 -4.75
C CYS A 37 -13.03 -0.70 -4.41
N GLN A 38 -13.21 0.12 -3.36
CA GLN A 38 -14.53 0.70 -3.05
C GLN A 38 -15.00 1.70 -4.11
N TYR A 39 -14.09 2.21 -4.95
CA TYR A 39 -14.33 3.26 -5.94
C TYR A 39 -14.12 2.78 -7.38
N LEU A 40 -14.12 1.46 -7.61
CA LEU A 40 -14.03 0.88 -8.96
C LEU A 40 -15.24 1.22 -9.84
N GLU A 41 -16.42 1.31 -9.24
CA GLU A 41 -17.70 1.48 -9.94
C GLU A 41 -18.45 2.74 -9.50
N VAL A 42 -17.89 3.52 -8.57
CA VAL A 42 -18.52 4.71 -8.00
C VAL A 42 -17.54 5.87 -7.92
N ASP A 43 -18.05 7.07 -8.18
CA ASP A 43 -17.24 8.29 -8.08
C ASP A 43 -16.87 8.56 -6.63
N ALA A 44 -15.59 8.84 -6.40
CA ALA A 44 -15.09 9.27 -5.11
C ALA A 44 -15.43 10.73 -4.85
N GLU A 45 -15.63 11.10 -3.58
CA GLU A 45 -15.61 12.51 -3.20
C GLU A 45 -14.21 13.08 -3.48
N PRO A 46 -14.06 14.38 -3.81
CA PRO A 46 -12.78 14.96 -4.23
C PRO A 46 -11.62 14.73 -3.26
N GLU A 47 -11.90 14.65 -1.95
CA GLU A 47 -10.89 14.34 -0.93
C GLU A 47 -10.32 12.93 -1.08
N ILE A 48 -11.17 11.96 -1.45
CA ILE A 48 -10.78 10.57 -1.66
C ILE A 48 -10.23 10.35 -3.06
N GLU A 49 -10.79 11.03 -4.07
CA GLU A 49 -10.32 10.95 -5.45
C GLU A 49 -8.82 11.26 -5.56
N PHE A 50 -8.36 12.26 -4.80
CA PHE A 50 -6.93 12.62 -4.72
C PHE A 50 -6.04 11.51 -4.13
N LEU A 51 -6.60 10.58 -3.34
CA LEU A 51 -5.86 9.46 -2.72
C LEU A 51 -5.76 8.26 -3.67
N LEU A 52 -6.71 8.08 -4.58
CA LEU A 52 -6.83 6.88 -5.42
C LEU A 52 -5.54 6.55 -6.19
N PRO A 53 -4.84 7.52 -6.82
CA PRO A 53 -3.58 7.22 -7.53
C PRO A 53 -2.50 6.65 -6.61
N VAL A 54 -2.42 7.13 -5.37
CA VAL A 54 -1.43 6.62 -4.40
C VAL A 54 -1.86 5.25 -3.87
N LEU A 55 -3.14 5.04 -3.59
CA LEU A 55 -3.64 3.75 -3.11
C LEU A 55 -3.39 2.63 -4.12
N THR A 56 -3.69 2.86 -5.40
CA THR A 56 -3.44 1.88 -6.46
C THR A 56 -1.95 1.68 -6.70
N ASP A 57 -1.13 2.73 -6.64
CA ASP A 57 0.32 2.58 -6.86
C ASP A 57 0.98 1.76 -5.74
N VAL A 58 0.56 1.91 -4.48
CA VAL A 58 1.09 1.08 -3.36
C VAL A 58 0.85 -0.41 -3.59
N GLU A 59 -0.37 -0.78 -3.99
CA GLU A 59 -0.75 -2.17 -4.28
C GLU A 59 0.01 -2.69 -5.51
N THR A 60 0.06 -1.91 -6.59
CA THR A 60 0.70 -2.32 -7.83
C THR A 60 2.20 -2.46 -7.67
N GLN A 61 2.86 -1.56 -6.93
CA GLN A 61 4.28 -1.67 -6.63
C GLN A 61 4.59 -2.87 -5.73
N TRP A 62 3.68 -3.28 -4.85
CA TRP A 62 3.85 -4.51 -4.06
C TRP A 62 3.90 -5.74 -4.95
N ASP A 63 2.96 -5.89 -5.87
CA ASP A 63 2.93 -7.00 -6.81
C ASP A 63 4.13 -7.00 -7.75
N LEU A 64 4.51 -5.83 -8.29
CA LEU A 64 5.69 -5.70 -9.13
C LEU A 64 6.98 -5.99 -8.38
N TYR A 65 7.10 -5.55 -7.12
CA TYR A 65 8.26 -5.83 -6.30
C TYR A 65 8.44 -7.34 -6.09
N LEU A 66 7.37 -8.04 -5.71
CA LEU A 66 7.41 -9.48 -5.51
C LEU A 66 7.73 -10.22 -6.82
N ALA A 67 7.07 -9.87 -7.92
CA ALA A 67 7.28 -10.48 -9.23
C ALA A 67 8.70 -10.30 -9.76
N ASN A 68 9.37 -9.21 -9.41
CA ASN A 68 10.76 -8.95 -9.81
C ASN A 68 11.81 -9.52 -8.85
N THR A 69 11.40 -9.92 -7.63
CA THR A 69 12.32 -10.41 -6.59
C THR A 69 12.30 -11.93 -6.46
N TYR A 70 11.15 -12.56 -6.66
CA TYR A 70 10.95 -13.99 -6.42
C TYR A 70 10.61 -14.74 -7.70
N SER A 71 11.00 -16.01 -7.73
CA SER A 71 10.55 -16.95 -8.75
C SER A 71 9.06 -17.29 -8.57
N LEU A 72 8.42 -17.79 -9.64
CA LEU A 72 7.03 -18.24 -9.59
C LEU A 72 6.77 -19.31 -8.53
N GLU A 73 7.74 -20.18 -8.26
CA GLU A 73 7.62 -21.22 -7.23
C GLU A 73 7.55 -20.60 -5.84
N GLU A 74 8.46 -19.67 -5.53
CA GLU A 74 8.50 -18.94 -4.26
C GLU A 74 7.24 -18.09 -4.05
N LEU A 75 6.71 -17.45 -5.10
CA LEU A 75 5.45 -16.70 -5.06
C LEU A 75 4.25 -17.57 -4.64
N ARG A 76 4.26 -18.87 -4.95
CA ARG A 76 3.16 -19.78 -4.62
C ARG A 76 3.23 -20.31 -3.20
N THR A 77 4.41 -20.34 -2.59
CA THR A 77 4.64 -20.98 -1.28
C THR A 77 4.82 -20.00 -0.13
N ASN A 78 5.34 -18.80 -0.40
CA ASN A 78 5.72 -17.85 0.64
C ASN A 78 4.53 -16.98 1.07
N ASP A 79 4.50 -16.59 2.35
CA ASP A 79 3.42 -15.76 2.90
C ASP A 79 3.74 -14.25 2.89
N PHE A 80 5.00 -13.89 2.61
CA PHE A 80 5.55 -12.53 2.48
C PHE A 80 5.25 -11.59 3.66
N LYS A 81 4.95 -12.12 4.85
CA LYS A 81 4.55 -11.28 5.99
C LYS A 81 5.68 -10.42 6.54
N ASN A 82 6.92 -10.86 6.36
CA ASN A 82 8.11 -10.15 6.85
C ASN A 82 8.81 -9.37 5.74
N GLU A 83 8.29 -9.43 4.51
CA GLU A 83 8.93 -8.84 3.36
C GLU A 83 8.72 -7.32 3.34
N GLN A 84 9.75 -6.59 2.93
CA GLN A 84 9.77 -5.13 3.00
C GLN A 84 10.16 -4.53 1.65
N MET A 85 9.19 -3.94 0.97
CA MET A 85 9.46 -2.98 -0.12
C MET A 85 10.34 -1.81 0.36
N PRO A 86 11.05 -1.13 -0.58
CA PRO A 86 11.81 0.08 -0.28
C PRO A 86 11.01 1.12 0.51
N LYS A 87 11.56 1.57 1.65
CA LYS A 87 10.91 2.54 2.54
C LYS A 87 10.77 3.92 1.89
N GLU A 88 11.64 4.21 0.93
CA GLU A 88 11.67 5.43 0.15
C GLU A 88 10.36 5.63 -0.64
N TRP A 89 9.77 4.54 -1.14
CA TRP A 89 8.50 4.60 -1.86
C TRP A 89 7.37 5.14 -0.97
N PHE A 90 7.31 4.68 0.29
CA PHE A 90 6.36 5.22 1.27
C PHE A 90 6.57 6.70 1.56
N ASN A 91 7.82 7.15 1.64
CA ASN A 91 8.12 8.58 1.82
C ASN A 91 7.70 9.41 0.60
N ASP A 92 7.87 8.88 -0.61
CA ASP A 92 7.47 9.56 -1.84
C ASP A 92 5.94 9.62 -1.99
N TRP A 93 5.22 8.55 -1.65
CA TRP A 93 3.75 8.58 -1.57
C TRP A 93 3.25 9.58 -0.52
N LEU A 94 3.88 9.66 0.65
CA LEU A 94 3.53 10.67 1.66
C LEU A 94 3.73 12.10 1.15
N ARG A 95 4.79 12.37 0.39
CA ARG A 95 5.04 13.70 -0.21
C ARG A 95 3.99 14.07 -1.27
N GLN A 96 3.47 13.10 -2.00
CA GLN A 96 2.39 13.32 -2.97
C GLN A 96 1.07 13.70 -2.29
N LEU A 97 0.87 13.25 -1.05
CA LEU A 97 -0.35 13.52 -0.26
C LEU A 97 -0.25 14.74 0.66
N ALA A 98 0.89 15.44 0.66
CA ALA A 98 1.18 16.60 1.49
C ALA A 98 0.51 17.89 0.99
#